data_AF-A0A166RTJ1-F1
#
_entry.id   AF-A0A166RTJ1-F1
#
_cell.length_a   1.000
_cell.length_b   1.000
_cell.length_c   1.000
_cell.angle_alpha   90.00
_cell.angle_beta   90.00
_cell.angle_gamma   90.00
#
_symmetry.space_group_name_H-M   'P 1'
#
loop_
_entity.id
_entity.type
_entity.pdbx_description
1 polymer ?
#
loop_
_entity_poly.entity_id
_entity_poly.type
_entity_poly.pdbx_seq_one_letter_code
_entity_poly.pdbx_strand_id
1 'polypeptide(L)'
;MTKPRYEGRSELIRHLYGPDISLPAFSALYNDLLHKDSDFLVNLDPADNGSISDRDVMLAVDLLREDPCLTKESTAHKVEEALARRRSQTKIDSLINLAVQVTVMVDCAAKERHSTGFAVGGYRPISWLQKETFLEFVTRSFPTDADSAAAERVEAAVDEKAALKAWKLQKRLGLQFRGTHNLSEHLLLDPRSNCLYLFHHAGFLKAQLRRARDQSQPLTHGMGDSLQRGTLPPQLLVETLHSLQSVLFPSIDQKSAEVLDNLTSKRVGGFDRECAEYEGYNIFQDHPEGFKYVYWGERLALLHEMVMSRPPRNKLERWLHRQSNEGNALFIALVALLISILVGIISIGLAAVQIWIAWMAWKHPAPGSPG
;
A
#
# COMPACT_ATOMS: atom_id res chain seq x y z
N MET A 1 8.86 -40.08 17.58
CA MET A 1 7.67 -39.68 16.79
C MET A 1 7.59 -38.17 16.78
N THR A 2 8.12 -37.52 15.74
CA THR A 2 8.09 -36.07 15.56
C THR A 2 6.68 -35.67 15.12
N LYS A 3 5.95 -34.94 15.97
CA LYS A 3 4.75 -34.22 15.52
C LYS A 3 5.13 -33.36 14.31
N PRO A 4 4.39 -33.40 13.20
CA PRO A 4 4.75 -32.63 12.03
C PRO A 4 4.73 -31.13 12.39
N ARG A 5 5.79 -30.42 11.99
CA ARG A 5 6.00 -28.96 12.15
C ARG A 5 4.81 -28.09 11.68
N TYR A 6 3.87 -28.70 10.95
CA TYR A 6 2.61 -28.11 10.49
C TYR A 6 1.57 -27.93 11.62
N GLU A 7 1.52 -28.81 12.63
CA GLU A 7 0.56 -28.69 13.74
C GLU A 7 0.82 -27.45 14.62
N GLY A 8 2.10 -27.21 14.96
CA GLY A 8 2.49 -26.07 15.81
C GLY A 8 2.21 -24.71 15.16
N ARG A 9 2.28 -24.63 13.83
CA ARG A 9 2.00 -23.40 13.08
C ARG A 9 0.51 -23.07 13.02
N SER A 10 -0.32 -24.08 12.76
CA SER A 10 -1.77 -23.91 12.83
C SER A 10 -2.20 -23.50 14.24
N GLU A 11 -1.52 -24.00 15.26
CA GLU A 11 -1.73 -23.61 16.65
C GLU A 11 -1.32 -22.14 16.90
N LEU A 12 -0.17 -21.68 16.41
CA LEU A 12 0.27 -20.28 16.49
C LEU A 12 -0.71 -19.33 15.80
N ILE A 13 -1.11 -19.61 14.55
CA ILE A 13 -2.05 -18.76 13.81
C ILE A 13 -3.39 -18.70 14.54
N ARG A 14 -3.86 -19.83 15.08
CA ARG A 14 -5.07 -19.90 15.90
C ARG A 14 -4.94 -19.09 17.18
N HIS A 15 -3.79 -19.13 17.84
CA HIS A 15 -3.48 -18.35 19.05
C HIS A 15 -3.43 -16.84 18.77
N LEU A 16 -2.86 -16.46 17.62
CA LEU A 16 -2.69 -15.06 17.25
C LEU A 16 -3.98 -14.43 16.73
N TYR A 17 -4.75 -15.14 15.90
CA TYR A 17 -5.83 -14.55 15.11
C TYR A 17 -7.20 -15.21 15.29
N GLY A 18 -7.28 -16.34 16.01
CA GLY A 18 -8.52 -17.08 16.22
C GLY A 18 -8.69 -18.31 15.31
N PRO A 19 -9.75 -19.10 15.53
CA PRO A 19 -9.98 -20.35 14.81
C PRO A 19 -10.30 -20.14 13.31
N ASP A 20 -9.94 -21.14 12.50
CA ASP A 20 -10.35 -21.27 11.09
C ASP A 20 -9.87 -20.18 10.11
N ILE A 21 -8.83 -19.42 10.46
CA ILE A 21 -8.22 -18.43 9.57
C ILE A 21 -7.01 -19.04 8.83
N SER A 22 -7.05 -19.02 7.51
CA SER A 22 -5.91 -19.35 6.65
C SER A 22 -5.20 -18.07 6.21
N LEU A 23 -3.93 -17.91 6.58
CA LEU A 23 -3.09 -16.77 6.21
C LEU A 23 -1.84 -17.23 5.46
N PRO A 24 -1.92 -17.54 4.15
CA PRO A 24 -0.80 -18.11 3.41
C PRO A 24 0.38 -17.13 3.26
N ALA A 25 0.12 -15.86 2.96
CA ALA A 25 1.18 -14.84 2.83
C ALA A 25 1.91 -14.60 4.15
N PHE A 26 1.16 -14.51 5.25
CA PHE A 26 1.73 -14.42 6.60
C PHE A 26 2.54 -15.67 6.95
N SER A 27 2.02 -16.87 6.66
CA SER A 27 2.73 -18.13 6.94
C SER A 27 4.05 -18.23 6.18
N ALA A 28 4.08 -17.74 4.93
CA ALA A 28 5.29 -17.66 4.12
C ALA A 28 6.31 -16.68 4.73
N LEU A 29 5.87 -15.50 5.16
CA LEU A 29 6.73 -14.54 5.86
C LEU A 29 7.29 -15.12 7.16
N TYR A 30 6.44 -15.73 8.00
CA TYR A 30 6.86 -16.33 9.25
C TYR A 30 7.95 -17.41 9.05
N ASN A 31 7.84 -18.21 7.98
CA ASN A 31 8.90 -19.15 7.62
C ASN A 31 10.21 -18.48 7.24
N ASP A 32 10.15 -17.45 6.39
CA ASP A 32 11.33 -16.70 5.98
C ASP A 32 12.04 -16.08 7.20
N LEU A 33 11.27 -15.53 8.15
CA LEU A 33 11.82 -14.97 9.38
C LEU A 33 12.49 -16.03 10.26
N LEU A 34 11.85 -17.19 10.44
CA LEU A 34 12.44 -18.31 11.20
C LEU A 34 13.74 -18.85 10.57
N HIS A 35 13.90 -18.75 9.25
CA HIS A 35 15.06 -19.26 8.52
C HIS A 35 16.19 -18.23 8.40
N LYS A 36 15.89 -16.93 8.35
CA LYS A 36 16.92 -15.88 8.33
C LYS A 36 17.82 -15.89 9.56
N ASP A 37 17.29 -16.28 10.72
CA ASP A 37 18.08 -16.42 11.94
C ASP A 37 19.00 -17.66 11.94
N SER A 38 18.69 -18.69 11.14
CA SER A 38 19.50 -19.92 11.09
C SER A 38 20.71 -19.83 10.17
N ASP A 39 20.67 -18.98 9.14
CA ASP A 39 21.67 -19.00 8.06
C ASP A 39 22.91 -18.12 8.35
N PHE A 40 22.85 -17.18 9.30
CA PHE A 40 23.93 -16.23 9.58
C PHE A 40 24.63 -16.41 10.93
N LEU A 41 24.07 -17.20 11.86
CA LEU A 41 24.66 -17.42 13.17
C LEU A 41 25.45 -18.74 13.19
N VAL A 42 26.78 -18.63 13.10
CA VAL A 42 27.68 -19.72 13.48
C VAL A 42 27.54 -19.91 15.00
N ASN A 43 26.66 -20.83 15.42
CA ASN A 43 26.50 -21.17 16.83
C ASN A 43 27.77 -21.86 17.33
N LEU A 44 28.51 -21.16 18.18
CA LEU A 44 29.71 -21.68 18.85
C LEU A 44 29.37 -22.42 20.15
N ASP A 45 28.15 -22.30 20.67
CA ASP A 45 27.69 -22.96 21.90
C ASP A 45 26.76 -24.15 21.58
N PRO A 46 27.16 -25.41 21.84
CA PRO A 46 26.33 -26.59 21.62
C PRO A 46 25.05 -26.59 22.47
N ALA A 47 25.04 -25.92 23.63
CA ALA A 47 23.85 -25.78 24.48
C ALA A 47 22.81 -24.84 23.86
N ASP A 48 23.25 -23.92 23.00
CA ASP A 48 22.40 -23.04 22.23
C ASP A 48 22.24 -23.51 20.78
N ASN A 49 22.11 -24.81 20.51
CA ASN A 49 21.83 -25.30 19.15
C ASN A 49 20.34 -25.45 18.82
N GLY A 50 19.44 -25.23 19.77
CA GLY A 50 17.99 -25.31 19.50
C GLY A 50 17.54 -24.22 18.52
N SER A 51 16.71 -24.56 17.53
CA SER A 51 16.01 -23.55 16.73
C SER A 51 14.96 -22.82 17.60
N ILE A 52 14.50 -21.65 17.16
CA ILE A 52 13.32 -21.00 17.73
C ILE A 52 12.10 -21.87 17.37
N SER A 53 11.28 -22.22 18.35
CA SER A 53 10.06 -23.01 18.15
C SER A 53 8.81 -22.13 18.19
N ASP A 54 7.71 -22.60 17.60
CA ASP A 54 6.43 -21.87 17.62
C ASP A 54 5.94 -21.58 19.05
N ARG A 55 6.26 -22.47 20.01
CA ARG A 55 5.94 -22.27 21.43
C ARG A 55 6.73 -21.15 22.07
N ASP A 56 8.01 -21.01 21.70
CA ASP A 56 8.85 -19.92 22.18
C ASP A 56 8.27 -18.57 21.70
N VAL A 57 7.80 -18.53 20.45
CA VAL A 57 7.17 -17.34 19.87
C VAL A 57 5.86 -17.02 20.59
N MET A 58 4.99 -18.01 20.83
CA MET A 58 3.75 -17.80 21.58
C MET A 58 4.01 -17.23 22.97
N LEU A 59 5.00 -17.78 23.69
CA LEU A 59 5.38 -17.30 25.02
C LEU A 59 5.83 -15.82 24.98
N ALA A 60 6.69 -15.45 24.03
CA ALA A 60 7.13 -14.07 23.89
C ALA A 60 5.98 -13.12 23.51
N VAL A 61 5.05 -13.57 22.66
CA VAL A 61 3.85 -12.80 22.29
C VAL A 61 2.94 -12.60 23.50
N ASP A 62 2.74 -13.62 24.33
CA ASP A 62 1.88 -13.53 25.51
C ASP A 62 2.46 -12.54 26.53
N LEU A 63 3.77 -12.56 26.76
CA LEU A 63 4.45 -11.57 27.60
C LEU A 63 4.28 -10.13 27.10
N LEU A 64 4.36 -9.91 25.78
CA LEU A 64 4.15 -8.58 25.17
C LEU A 64 2.69 -8.10 25.28
N ARG A 65 1.73 -9.03 25.28
CA ARG A 65 0.29 -8.74 25.43
C ARG A 65 -0.10 -8.46 26.86
N GLU A 66 0.46 -9.22 27.81
CA GLU A 66 0.19 -9.06 29.24
C GLU A 66 0.57 -7.67 29.75
N ASP A 67 1.72 -7.16 29.31
CA ASP A 67 2.22 -5.84 29.73
C ASP A 67 2.96 -5.11 28.60
N PRO A 68 2.23 -4.31 27.79
CA PRO A 68 2.85 -3.48 26.74
C PRO A 68 3.76 -2.37 27.28
N CYS A 69 3.79 -2.12 28.59
CA CYS A 69 4.68 -1.14 29.21
C CYS A 69 6.06 -1.74 29.54
N LEU A 70 6.30 -3.03 29.28
CA LEU A 70 7.62 -3.62 29.44
C LEU A 70 8.62 -3.03 28.44
N THR A 71 9.83 -2.77 28.93
CA THR A 71 10.96 -2.40 28.08
C THR A 71 11.50 -3.62 27.35
N LYS A 72 12.28 -3.39 26.29
CA LYS A 72 12.95 -4.49 25.57
C LYS A 72 13.86 -5.30 26.50
N GLU A 73 14.63 -4.62 27.35
CA GLU A 73 15.52 -5.27 28.33
C GLU A 73 14.74 -6.13 29.34
N SER A 74 13.65 -5.59 29.90
CA SER A 74 12.81 -6.34 30.85
C SER A 74 12.08 -7.50 30.17
N THR A 75 11.66 -7.33 28.92
CA THR A 75 11.07 -8.42 28.12
C THR A 75 12.09 -9.54 27.88
N ALA A 76 13.33 -9.20 27.52
CA ALA A 76 14.41 -10.17 27.36
C ALA A 76 14.67 -10.97 28.63
N HIS A 77 14.73 -10.30 29.78
CA HIS A 77 14.88 -10.98 31.07
C HIS A 77 13.72 -11.94 31.37
N LYS A 78 12.47 -11.51 31.17
CA LYS A 78 11.29 -12.37 31.40
C LYS A 78 11.25 -13.56 30.44
N VAL A 79 11.63 -13.36 29.18
CA VAL A 79 11.71 -14.45 28.19
C VAL A 79 12.80 -15.44 28.60
N GLU A 80 13.97 -14.98 29.04
CA GLU A 80 15.06 -15.84 29.51
C GLU A 80 14.63 -16.70 30.70
N GLU A 81 14.00 -16.06 31.69
CA GLU A 81 13.49 -16.72 32.90
C GLU A 81 12.43 -17.78 32.56
N ALA A 82 11.47 -17.42 31.71
CA ALA A 82 10.34 -18.29 31.36
C ALA A 82 10.74 -19.47 30.45
N LEU A 83 11.79 -19.32 29.63
CA LEU A 83 12.29 -20.42 28.80
C LEU A 83 13.02 -21.49 29.61
N ALA A 84 13.43 -21.20 30.86
CA ALA A 84 14.11 -22.10 31.80
C ALA A 84 15.29 -22.88 31.18
N ARG A 85 15.93 -22.32 30.16
CA ARG A 85 17.04 -22.90 29.40
C ARG A 85 17.97 -21.81 28.92
N ARG A 86 19.26 -22.11 28.90
CA ARG A 86 20.27 -21.14 28.49
C ARG A 86 20.16 -20.87 26.98
N ARG A 87 19.95 -19.61 26.63
CA ARG A 87 19.96 -19.10 25.25
C ARG A 87 20.99 -17.97 25.17
N SER A 88 21.64 -17.79 24.03
CA SER A 88 22.42 -16.58 23.81
C SER A 88 21.51 -15.36 23.73
N GLN A 89 22.03 -14.20 24.12
CA GLN A 89 21.31 -12.93 24.04
C GLN A 89 20.80 -12.66 22.61
N THR A 90 21.60 -12.97 21.59
CA THR A 90 21.22 -12.80 20.19
C THR A 90 19.98 -13.59 19.82
N LYS A 91 19.82 -14.82 20.34
CA LYS A 91 18.61 -15.61 20.09
C LYS A 91 17.38 -15.12 20.83
N ILE A 92 17.57 -14.59 22.05
CA ILE A 92 16.49 -13.94 22.79
C ILE A 92 16.03 -12.70 22.00
N ASP A 93 16.97 -11.90 21.51
CA ASP A 93 16.68 -10.72 20.70
C ASP A 93 15.96 -11.10 19.39
N SER A 94 16.43 -12.12 18.66
CA SER A 94 15.77 -12.67 17.47
C SER A 94 14.35 -13.18 17.77
N LEU A 95 14.16 -13.89 18.88
CA LEU A 95 12.85 -14.37 19.31
C LEU A 95 11.89 -13.21 19.60
N ILE A 96 12.35 -12.19 20.32
CA ILE A 96 11.57 -10.98 20.60
C ILE A 96 11.23 -10.26 19.30
N ASN A 97 12.21 -10.11 18.40
CA ASN A 97 12.00 -9.46 17.12
C ASN A 97 10.94 -10.20 16.30
N LEU A 98 11.01 -11.52 16.27
CA LEU A 98 10.01 -12.36 15.62
C LEU A 98 8.63 -12.20 16.26
N ALA A 99 8.54 -12.22 17.60
CA ALA A 99 7.29 -12.04 18.34
C ALA A 99 6.63 -10.68 18.06
N VAL A 100 7.40 -9.60 18.04
CA VAL A 100 6.94 -8.26 17.66
C VAL A 100 6.46 -8.27 16.21
N GLN A 101 7.27 -8.79 15.29
CA GLN A 101 6.95 -8.76 13.86
C GLN A 101 5.72 -9.60 13.52
N VAL A 102 5.48 -10.75 14.17
CA VAL A 102 4.24 -11.52 13.95
C VAL A 102 3.01 -10.86 14.58
N THR A 103 3.18 -10.09 15.65
CA THR A 103 2.05 -9.45 16.36
C THR A 103 1.60 -8.17 15.66
N VAL A 104 2.53 -7.29 15.31
CA VAL A 104 2.24 -5.95 14.78
C VAL A 104 2.76 -5.71 13.35
N MET A 105 3.48 -6.66 12.76
CA MET A 105 4.05 -6.55 11.42
C MET A 105 4.99 -5.34 11.26
N VAL A 106 5.72 -5.01 12.33
CA VAL A 106 6.77 -3.99 12.33
C VAL A 106 8.12 -4.64 12.54
N ASP A 107 9.13 -4.24 11.76
CA ASP A 107 10.50 -4.69 11.94
C ASP A 107 11.20 -3.86 13.04
N CYS A 108 11.31 -4.42 14.24
CA CYS A 108 11.94 -3.75 15.38
C CYS A 108 13.48 -3.83 15.39
N ALA A 109 14.10 -4.45 14.37
CA ALA A 109 15.53 -4.44 14.13
C ALA A 109 15.91 -3.64 12.87
N ALA A 110 14.97 -2.88 12.28
CA ALA A 110 15.16 -2.25 10.98
C ALA A 110 16.41 -1.36 10.93
N LYS A 111 16.66 -0.54 11.97
CA LYS A 111 17.84 0.36 12.00
C LYS A 111 19.17 -0.39 11.92
N GLU A 112 19.25 -1.61 12.44
CA GLU A 112 20.47 -2.43 12.44
C GLU A 112 20.81 -2.97 11.04
N ARG A 113 19.78 -3.10 10.19
CA ARG A 113 19.90 -3.59 8.81
C ARG A 113 20.19 -2.47 7.80
N HIS A 114 20.20 -1.22 8.26
CA HIS A 114 20.40 -0.04 7.41
C HIS A 114 21.60 0.78 7.87
N SER A 115 22.24 1.49 6.94
CA SER A 115 23.33 2.41 7.28
C SER A 115 22.81 3.59 8.10
N THR A 116 23.68 4.20 8.91
CA THR A 116 23.34 5.28 9.85
C THR A 116 22.71 6.52 9.20
N GLY A 117 22.92 6.73 7.90
CA GLY A 117 22.33 7.82 7.11
C GLY A 117 21.20 7.40 6.19
N PHE A 118 20.69 6.17 6.29
CA PHE A 118 19.62 5.68 5.42
C PHE A 118 18.32 6.44 5.70
N ALA A 119 17.82 7.11 4.67
CA ALA A 119 16.51 7.77 4.67
C ALA A 119 15.90 7.64 3.27
N VAL A 120 14.62 7.28 3.25
CA VAL A 120 13.83 7.10 2.03
C VAL A 120 12.53 7.86 2.21
N GLY A 121 12.23 8.84 1.34
CA GLY A 121 10.97 9.58 1.41
C GLY A 121 10.68 10.25 2.76
N GLY A 122 11.71 10.71 3.48
CA GLY A 122 11.57 11.25 4.83
C GLY A 122 11.45 10.21 5.95
N TYR A 123 11.25 8.93 5.62
CA TYR A 123 11.27 7.84 6.59
C TYR A 123 12.70 7.42 6.95
N ARG A 124 12.92 7.20 8.24
CA ARG A 124 14.13 6.58 8.79
C ARG A 124 13.73 5.29 9.49
N PRO A 125 14.38 4.15 9.18
CA PRO A 125 14.16 2.91 9.90
C PRO A 125 14.34 3.09 11.40
N ILE A 126 13.41 2.52 12.15
CA ILE A 126 13.38 2.58 13.61
C ILE A 126 13.59 1.19 14.18
N SER A 127 14.30 1.12 15.30
CA SER A 127 14.43 -0.11 16.09
C SER A 127 13.83 0.12 17.46
N TRP A 128 13.44 -0.97 18.13
CA TRP A 128 13.03 -0.96 19.52
C TRP A 128 14.26 -0.82 20.42
N LEU A 129 14.34 0.29 21.15
CA LEU A 129 15.48 0.60 22.01
C LEU A 129 15.41 -0.17 23.35
N GLN A 130 16.55 -0.44 23.96
CA GLN A 130 16.63 -1.28 25.17
C GLN A 130 15.75 -0.80 26.33
N LYS A 131 15.70 0.52 26.54
CA LYS A 131 14.95 1.18 27.62
C LYS A 131 13.57 1.68 27.20
N GLU A 132 13.21 1.53 25.94
CA GLU A 132 11.92 1.95 25.41
C GLU A 132 10.90 0.85 25.68
N THR A 133 9.68 1.22 26.05
CA THR A 133 8.58 0.26 26.23
C THR A 133 8.06 -0.25 24.90
N PHE A 134 7.42 -1.42 24.90
CA PHE A 134 6.81 -1.95 23.67
C PHE A 134 5.76 -0.98 23.11
N LEU A 135 4.91 -0.41 23.97
CA LEU A 135 3.93 0.60 23.61
C LEU A 135 4.56 1.85 22.98
N GLU A 136 5.61 2.40 23.59
CA GLU A 136 6.32 3.57 23.04
C GLU A 136 6.90 3.28 21.65
N PHE A 137 7.53 2.11 21.48
CA PHE A 137 8.08 1.69 20.19
C PHE A 137 7.01 1.59 19.10
N VAL A 138 5.90 0.91 19.38
CA VAL A 138 4.81 0.76 18.39
C VAL A 138 4.16 2.12 18.10
N THR A 139 3.93 2.94 19.13
CA THR A 139 3.37 4.30 18.95
C THR A 139 4.28 5.15 18.07
N ARG A 140 5.59 5.13 18.32
CA ARG A 140 6.59 5.84 17.50
C ARG A 140 6.69 5.30 16.08
N SER A 141 6.26 4.06 15.83
CA SER A 141 6.20 3.47 14.49
C SER A 141 5.05 4.00 13.64
N PHE A 142 4.03 4.60 14.28
CA PHE A 142 2.82 5.08 13.64
C PHE A 142 2.48 6.50 14.13
N PRO A 143 3.25 7.52 13.72
CA PRO A 143 3.00 8.90 14.12
C PRO A 143 1.65 9.39 13.60
N THR A 144 0.94 10.16 14.43
CA THR A 144 -0.43 10.65 14.18
C THR A 144 -0.52 12.17 14.09
N ASP A 145 0.62 12.86 14.06
CA ASP A 145 0.67 14.32 14.15
C ASP A 145 0.12 14.97 12.88
N ALA A 146 -1.06 15.57 12.99
CA ALA A 146 -1.61 16.46 11.98
C ALA A 146 -1.90 17.81 12.64
N ASP A 147 -0.98 18.77 12.50
CA ASP A 147 -1.30 20.19 12.69
C ASP A 147 -2.49 20.56 11.78
N SER A 148 -3.21 21.65 12.10
CA SER A 148 -4.42 22.06 11.35
C SER A 148 -4.20 22.15 9.83
N ALA A 149 -3.03 22.62 9.40
CA ALA A 149 -2.68 22.72 7.97
C ALA A 149 -2.41 21.34 7.32
N ALA A 150 -1.95 20.34 8.08
CA ALA A 150 -1.83 18.98 7.59
C ALA A 150 -3.22 18.35 7.42
N ALA A 151 -4.13 18.56 8.38
CA ALA A 151 -5.49 18.04 8.31
C ALA A 151 -6.23 18.50 7.03
N GLU A 152 -6.13 19.77 6.66
CA GLU A 152 -6.73 20.31 5.42
C GLU A 152 -6.18 19.63 4.15
N ARG A 153 -4.85 19.42 4.08
CA ARG A 153 -4.22 18.73 2.93
C ARG A 153 -4.65 17.28 2.83
N VAL A 154 -4.79 16.61 3.98
CA VAL A 154 -5.27 15.23 4.05
C VAL A 154 -6.72 15.13 3.57
N GLU A 155 -7.59 16.04 4.03
CA GLU A 155 -9.00 16.07 3.61
C GLU A 155 -9.13 16.27 2.10
N ALA A 156 -8.42 17.25 1.53
CA ALA A 156 -8.39 17.47 0.09
C ALA A 156 -7.91 16.25 -0.70
N ALA A 157 -6.86 15.56 -0.22
CA ALA A 157 -6.34 14.36 -0.87
C ALA A 157 -7.32 13.18 -0.82
N VAL A 158 -8.10 13.06 0.26
CA VAL A 158 -9.12 12.02 0.44
C VAL A 158 -10.35 12.31 -0.42
N ASP A 159 -10.79 13.56 -0.49
CA ASP A 159 -11.90 13.99 -1.35
C ASP A 159 -11.57 13.77 -2.83
N GLU A 160 -10.32 14.07 -3.21
CA GLU A 160 -9.81 13.87 -4.57
C GLU A 160 -9.12 12.52 -4.78
N LYS A 161 -9.45 11.49 -3.97
CA LYS A 161 -8.85 10.15 -4.06
C LYS A 161 -8.89 9.52 -5.46
N ALA A 162 -9.82 9.95 -6.30
CA ALA A 162 -9.88 9.53 -7.70
C ALA A 162 -8.61 9.87 -8.51
N ALA A 163 -7.83 10.87 -8.10
CA ALA A 163 -6.54 11.22 -8.70
C ALA A 163 -5.42 10.23 -8.31
N LEU A 164 -5.55 9.58 -7.15
CA LEU A 164 -4.56 8.67 -6.56
C LEU A 164 -4.66 7.22 -7.04
N LYS A 165 -5.61 6.90 -7.93
CA LYS A 165 -5.75 5.56 -8.51
C LYS A 165 -4.42 5.05 -9.07
N ALA A 166 -4.10 3.79 -8.78
CA ALA A 166 -2.82 3.15 -9.10
C ALA A 166 -2.39 3.30 -10.56
N TRP A 167 -3.30 3.11 -11.52
CA TRP A 167 -2.98 3.28 -12.94
C TRP A 167 -2.64 4.74 -13.30
N LYS A 168 -3.24 5.73 -12.63
CA LYS A 168 -2.91 7.15 -12.81
C LYS A 168 -1.53 7.45 -12.23
N LEU A 169 -1.22 6.90 -11.06
CA LEU A 169 0.11 7.02 -10.46
C LEU A 169 1.19 6.41 -11.37
N GLN A 170 0.96 5.23 -11.93
CA GLN A 170 1.85 4.64 -12.94
C GLN A 170 1.97 5.53 -14.19
N LYS A 171 0.85 5.95 -14.78
CA LYS A 171 0.86 6.70 -16.04
C LYS A 171 1.43 8.12 -15.91
N ARG A 172 1.05 8.84 -14.85
CA ARG A 172 1.41 10.26 -14.62
C ARG A 172 2.76 10.37 -13.92
N LEU A 173 2.94 9.62 -12.83
CA LEU A 173 4.12 9.71 -12.00
C LEU A 173 5.23 8.71 -12.40
N GLY A 174 4.90 7.65 -13.14
CA GLY A 174 5.84 6.57 -13.44
C GLY A 174 6.11 5.69 -12.22
N LEU A 175 5.23 5.73 -11.21
CA LEU A 175 5.43 5.01 -9.95
C LEU A 175 5.34 3.51 -10.16
N GLN A 176 6.25 2.77 -9.51
CA GLN A 176 6.16 1.33 -9.37
C GLN A 176 5.60 0.99 -7.98
N PHE A 177 4.89 -0.13 -7.86
CA PHE A 177 4.39 -0.60 -6.56
C PHE A 177 5.25 -1.76 -6.07
N ARG A 178 5.68 -1.71 -4.82
CA ARG A 178 6.44 -2.78 -4.17
C ARG A 178 5.75 -3.21 -2.89
N GLY A 179 5.69 -4.51 -2.66
CA GLY A 179 5.16 -5.06 -1.41
C GLY A 179 6.18 -4.83 -0.29
N THR A 180 5.71 -4.48 0.89
CA THR A 180 6.50 -4.52 2.13
C THR A 180 5.85 -5.42 3.17
N HIS A 181 6.70 -6.09 3.96
CA HIS A 181 6.31 -6.88 5.14
C HIS A 181 6.25 -6.02 6.41
N ASN A 182 6.71 -4.77 6.32
CA ASN A 182 6.75 -3.82 7.42
C ASN A 182 5.60 -2.82 7.29
N LEU A 183 4.67 -2.84 8.23
CA LEU A 183 3.47 -2.01 8.21
C LEU A 183 3.81 -0.52 8.30
N SER A 184 4.88 -0.14 9.01
CA SER A 184 5.32 1.27 9.12
C SER A 184 5.78 1.88 7.79
N GLU A 185 6.05 1.06 6.78
CA GLU A 185 6.46 1.47 5.43
C GLU A 185 5.28 1.59 4.45
N HIS A 186 4.04 1.40 4.91
CA HIS A 186 2.87 1.51 4.06
C HIS A 186 2.72 2.93 3.47
N LEU A 187 2.55 3.03 2.14
CA LEU A 187 2.58 4.29 1.37
C LEU A 187 3.91 5.06 1.45
N LEU A 188 5.00 4.39 1.82
CA LEU A 188 6.31 5.04 1.77
C LEU A 188 6.76 5.21 0.33
N LEU A 189 6.98 6.46 -0.09
CA LEU A 189 7.51 6.76 -1.40
C LEU A 189 9.04 6.81 -1.37
N ASP A 190 9.69 5.98 -2.19
CA ASP A 190 11.11 6.14 -2.51
C ASP A 190 11.29 6.99 -3.77
N PRO A 191 11.74 8.24 -3.66
CA PRO A 191 11.96 9.10 -4.81
C PRO A 191 13.14 8.63 -5.68
N ARG A 192 14.07 7.82 -5.16
CA ARG A 192 15.25 7.36 -5.93
C ARG A 192 14.85 6.26 -6.91
N SER A 193 14.10 5.26 -6.44
CA SER A 193 13.61 4.17 -7.28
C SER A 193 12.23 4.47 -7.89
N ASN A 194 11.62 5.60 -7.53
CA ASN A 194 10.25 5.98 -7.90
C ASN A 194 9.25 4.86 -7.57
N CYS A 195 9.43 4.24 -6.40
CA CYS A 195 8.63 3.11 -5.93
C CYS A 195 7.79 3.52 -4.72
N LEU A 196 6.53 3.13 -4.71
CA LEU A 196 5.65 3.24 -3.56
C LEU A 196 5.58 1.87 -2.86
N TYR A 197 6.02 1.82 -1.60
CA TYR A 197 5.92 0.63 -0.77
C TYR A 197 4.51 0.49 -0.22
N LEU A 198 3.96 -0.71 -0.37
CA LEU A 198 2.60 -1.06 0.02
C LEU A 198 2.66 -2.25 0.95
N PHE A 199 2.24 -2.06 2.19
CA PHE A 199 1.99 -3.19 3.08
C PHE A 199 0.91 -4.07 2.45
N HIS A 200 1.25 -5.32 2.13
CA HIS A 200 0.41 -6.16 1.28
C HIS A 200 -0.27 -7.32 2.02
N HIS A 201 -0.04 -7.52 3.32
CA HIS A 201 -0.64 -8.65 4.06
C HIS A 201 -2.10 -8.36 4.42
N ALA A 202 -2.97 -8.26 3.42
CA ALA A 202 -4.38 -7.94 3.60
C ALA A 202 -5.11 -9.00 4.44
N GLY A 203 -4.74 -10.28 4.34
CA GLY A 203 -5.30 -11.34 5.19
C GLY A 203 -5.04 -11.08 6.68
N PHE A 204 -3.84 -10.62 7.03
CA PHE A 204 -3.49 -10.23 8.39
C PHE A 204 -4.36 -9.06 8.88
N LEU A 205 -4.52 -8.01 8.06
CA LEU A 205 -5.35 -6.85 8.41
C LEU A 205 -6.80 -7.28 8.68
N LYS A 206 -7.39 -8.06 7.77
CA LYS A 206 -8.76 -8.58 7.90
C LYS A 206 -8.94 -9.46 9.14
N ALA A 207 -7.97 -10.31 9.44
CA ALA A 207 -8.01 -11.16 10.62
C ALA A 207 -8.02 -10.34 11.91
N GLN A 208 -7.16 -9.30 12.01
CA GLN A 208 -7.18 -8.39 13.15
C GLN A 208 -8.48 -7.58 13.26
N LEU A 209 -9.03 -7.12 12.12
CA LEU A 209 -10.31 -6.40 12.11
C LEU A 209 -11.49 -7.27 12.55
N ARG A 210 -11.54 -8.53 12.11
CA ARG A 210 -12.54 -9.51 12.57
C ARG A 210 -12.46 -9.69 14.09
N ARG A 211 -11.25 -9.87 14.62
CA ARG A 211 -11.01 -9.98 16.07
C ARG A 211 -11.43 -8.72 16.82
N ALA A 212 -11.10 -7.53 16.31
CA ALA A 212 -11.50 -6.27 16.91
C ALA A 212 -13.03 -6.13 16.96
N ARG A 213 -13.72 -6.48 15.87
CA ARG A 213 -15.19 -6.51 15.81
C ARG A 213 -15.79 -7.50 16.79
N ASP A 214 -15.27 -8.73 16.84
CA ASP A 214 -15.78 -9.78 17.74
C ASP A 214 -15.59 -9.39 19.22
N GLN A 215 -14.59 -8.55 19.51
CA GLN A 215 -14.35 -7.95 20.82
C GLN A 215 -15.08 -6.62 21.04
N SER A 216 -15.93 -6.19 20.10
CA SER A 216 -16.66 -4.91 20.14
C SER A 216 -15.75 -3.69 20.35
N GLN A 217 -14.54 -3.72 19.79
CA GLN A 217 -13.61 -2.58 19.88
C GLN A 217 -14.07 -1.43 18.97
N PRO A 218 -14.19 -0.19 19.49
CA PRO A 218 -14.49 0.97 18.66
C PRO A 218 -13.31 1.32 17.75
N LEU A 219 -13.54 2.08 16.69
CA LEU A 219 -12.45 2.51 15.79
C LEU A 219 -11.44 3.42 16.46
N THR A 220 -11.93 4.27 17.38
CA THR A 220 -11.14 5.23 18.15
C THR A 220 -10.36 4.59 19.29
N HIS A 221 -10.26 3.26 19.34
CA HIS A 221 -9.53 2.57 20.40
C HIS A 221 -8.03 2.90 20.33
N GLY A 222 -7.43 3.19 21.47
CA GLY A 222 -6.03 3.63 21.55
C GLY A 222 -5.04 2.49 21.29
N MET A 223 -3.78 2.88 21.04
CA MET A 223 -2.67 1.93 20.82
C MET A 223 -2.47 0.98 22.02
N GLY A 224 -2.42 1.51 23.25
CA GLY A 224 -2.19 0.72 24.46
C GLY A 224 -3.22 -0.38 24.67
N ASP A 225 -4.51 -0.02 24.65
CA ASP A 225 -5.59 -0.98 24.85
C ASP A 225 -5.65 -2.04 23.73
N SER A 226 -5.35 -1.63 22.49
CA SER A 226 -5.30 -2.55 21.36
C SER A 226 -4.18 -3.59 21.55
N LEU A 227 -2.99 -3.15 21.95
CA LEU A 227 -1.84 -4.04 22.17
C LEU A 227 -2.08 -5.04 23.30
N GLN A 228 -2.72 -4.62 24.39
CA GLN A 228 -3.13 -5.53 25.48
C GLN A 228 -4.08 -6.63 24.98
N ARG A 229 -4.94 -6.29 24.01
CA ARG A 229 -5.85 -7.25 23.35
C ARG A 229 -5.17 -8.03 22.23
N GLY A 230 -3.87 -7.83 21.99
CA GLY A 230 -3.08 -8.49 20.96
C GLY A 230 -3.42 -8.06 19.54
N THR A 231 -3.96 -6.85 19.37
CA THR A 231 -4.34 -6.26 18.07
C THR A 231 -3.69 -4.88 17.90
N LEU A 232 -3.64 -4.40 16.66
CA LEU A 232 -3.36 -3.00 16.36
C LEU A 232 -4.66 -2.17 16.43
N PRO A 233 -4.56 -0.84 16.57
CA PRO A 233 -5.71 0.05 16.51
C PRO A 233 -6.58 -0.22 15.29
N PRO A 234 -7.90 -0.42 15.45
CA PRO A 234 -8.78 -0.69 14.31
C PRO A 234 -8.72 0.42 13.26
N GLN A 235 -8.56 1.69 13.65
CA GLN A 235 -8.38 2.80 12.72
C GLN A 235 -7.14 2.65 11.83
N LEU A 236 -5.98 2.26 12.38
CA LEU A 236 -4.76 2.00 11.61
C LEU A 236 -5.00 0.91 10.55
N LEU A 237 -5.64 -0.18 10.96
CA LEU A 237 -5.94 -1.33 10.10
C LEU A 237 -6.93 -0.96 8.98
N VAL A 238 -7.99 -0.22 9.31
CA VAL A 238 -8.98 0.27 8.35
C VAL A 238 -8.35 1.25 7.37
N GLU A 239 -7.52 2.19 7.83
CA GLU A 239 -6.84 3.15 6.95
C GLU A 239 -5.90 2.45 5.96
N THR A 240 -5.11 1.45 6.42
CA THR A 240 -4.23 0.66 5.56
C THR A 240 -5.02 -0.11 4.51
N LEU A 241 -6.17 -0.68 4.89
CA LEU A 241 -6.97 -1.46 3.96
C LEU A 241 -7.74 -0.57 2.98
N HIS A 242 -8.27 0.56 3.46
CA HIS A 242 -8.98 1.55 2.64
C HIS A 242 -8.04 2.19 1.61
N SER A 243 -6.81 2.56 1.99
CA SER A 243 -5.84 3.12 1.04
C SER A 243 -5.52 2.13 -0.08
N LEU A 244 -5.40 0.84 0.21
CA LEU A 244 -5.20 -0.20 -0.80
C LEU A 244 -6.44 -0.40 -1.67
N GLN A 245 -7.57 -0.74 -1.05
CA GLN A 245 -8.73 -1.30 -1.74
C GLN A 245 -9.72 -0.25 -2.24
N SER A 246 -9.67 0.99 -1.74
CA SER A 246 -10.61 2.06 -2.10
C SER A 246 -9.94 3.27 -2.74
N VAL A 247 -8.67 3.55 -2.41
CA VAL A 247 -7.92 4.69 -2.98
C VAL A 247 -7.07 4.25 -4.16
N LEU A 248 -6.11 3.33 -3.94
CA LEU A 248 -5.16 2.92 -4.98
C LEU A 248 -5.78 1.93 -5.97
N PHE A 249 -6.42 0.87 -5.47
CA PHE A 249 -6.93 -0.24 -6.27
C PHE A 249 -8.44 -0.46 -6.18
N PRO A 250 -9.30 0.56 -6.33
CA PRO A 250 -10.75 0.40 -6.22
C PRO A 250 -11.29 -0.63 -7.22
N SER A 251 -12.16 -1.53 -6.76
CA SER A 251 -12.77 -2.61 -7.56
C SER A 251 -13.52 -2.10 -8.79
N ILE A 252 -14.12 -0.91 -8.69
CA ILE A 252 -14.86 -0.26 -9.78
C ILE A 252 -13.92 0.21 -10.91
N ASP A 253 -12.63 0.43 -10.63
CA ASP A 253 -11.66 0.87 -11.62
C ASP A 253 -10.86 -0.31 -12.18
N GLN A 254 -11.31 -0.80 -13.34
CA GLN A 254 -10.72 -1.97 -14.01
C GLN A 254 -9.20 -1.84 -14.25
N LYS A 255 -8.71 -0.64 -14.61
CA LYS A 255 -7.28 -0.43 -14.87
C LYS A 255 -6.45 -0.57 -13.61
N SER A 256 -6.91 -0.01 -12.50
CA SER A 256 -6.27 -0.23 -11.20
C SER A 256 -6.38 -1.69 -10.76
N ALA A 257 -7.51 -2.36 -10.98
CA ALA A 257 -7.67 -3.78 -10.68
C ALA A 257 -6.70 -4.67 -11.48
N GLU A 258 -6.47 -4.38 -12.76
CA GLU A 258 -5.46 -5.05 -13.60
C GLU A 258 -4.04 -4.88 -13.03
N VAL A 259 -3.71 -3.71 -12.48
CA VAL A 259 -2.42 -3.51 -11.81
C VAL A 259 -2.32 -4.41 -10.57
N LEU A 260 -3.39 -4.51 -9.78
CA LEU A 260 -3.41 -5.35 -8.58
C LEU A 260 -3.33 -6.85 -8.92
N ASP A 261 -4.03 -7.30 -9.96
CA ASP A 261 -3.97 -8.68 -10.44
C ASP A 261 -2.55 -9.06 -10.85
N ASN A 262 -1.85 -8.17 -11.57
CA ASN A 262 -0.43 -8.36 -11.87
C ASN A 262 0.44 -8.48 -10.61
N LEU A 263 0.20 -7.64 -9.61
CA LEU A 263 0.93 -7.63 -8.33
C LEU A 263 0.64 -8.85 -7.44
N THR A 264 -0.52 -9.50 -7.59
CA THR A 264 -0.93 -10.71 -6.84
C THR A 264 -0.73 -12.01 -7.64
N SER A 265 -0.36 -11.90 -8.93
CA SER A 265 -0.12 -13.04 -9.80
C SER A 265 1.05 -13.90 -9.30
N LYS A 266 0.95 -15.23 -9.39
CA LYS A 266 2.01 -16.15 -8.92
C LYS A 266 3.36 -16.00 -9.64
N ARG A 267 3.38 -15.39 -10.83
CA ARG A 267 4.58 -15.29 -11.69
C ARG A 267 5.43 -14.08 -11.37
N VAL A 268 4.80 -12.97 -10.99
CA VAL A 268 5.43 -11.65 -10.84
C VAL A 268 5.23 -11.10 -9.44
N GLY A 269 4.16 -11.51 -8.78
CA GLY A 269 3.59 -10.87 -7.61
C GLY A 269 3.96 -11.54 -6.30
N GLY A 270 4.53 -10.75 -5.39
CA GLY A 270 4.71 -11.10 -3.98
C GLY A 270 3.55 -10.65 -3.08
N PHE A 271 2.49 -10.03 -3.62
CA PHE A 271 1.40 -9.51 -2.82
C PHE A 271 0.50 -10.63 -2.29
N ASP A 272 -0.17 -10.35 -1.18
CA ASP A 272 -1.21 -11.24 -0.68
C ASP A 272 -2.41 -11.18 -1.63
N ARG A 273 -2.97 -12.35 -1.94
CA ARG A 273 -4.14 -12.46 -2.82
C ARG A 273 -5.37 -11.81 -2.21
N GLU A 274 -5.42 -11.80 -0.87
CA GLU A 274 -6.45 -11.11 -0.10
C GLU A 274 -6.52 -9.61 -0.39
N CYS A 275 -5.50 -9.00 -1.00
CA CYS A 275 -5.58 -7.62 -1.47
C CYS A 275 -6.69 -7.42 -2.52
N ALA A 276 -6.94 -8.42 -3.37
CA ALA A 276 -7.97 -8.38 -4.42
C ALA A 276 -9.37 -8.76 -3.90
N GLU A 277 -9.49 -9.14 -2.63
CA GLU A 277 -10.74 -9.51 -1.97
C GLU A 277 -11.30 -8.30 -1.20
N TYR A 278 -12.19 -7.53 -1.83
CA TYR A 278 -12.65 -6.20 -1.40
C TYR A 278 -13.56 -6.16 -0.17
N GLU A 279 -13.87 -7.31 0.43
CA GLU A 279 -14.80 -7.42 1.56
C GLU A 279 -14.25 -6.86 2.87
N GLY A 280 -12.93 -6.73 2.99
CA GLY A 280 -12.28 -6.48 4.27
C GLY A 280 -12.53 -5.09 4.86
N TYR A 281 -12.74 -4.06 4.02
CA TYR A 281 -13.08 -2.72 4.49
C TYR A 281 -14.56 -2.61 4.94
N ASN A 282 -15.45 -3.42 4.36
CA ASN A 282 -16.88 -3.42 4.67
C ASN A 282 -17.23 -4.19 5.96
N ILE A 283 -16.22 -4.63 6.73
CA ILE A 283 -16.42 -5.33 8.01
C ILE A 283 -17.14 -4.43 9.03
N PHE A 284 -16.96 -3.11 8.91
CA PHE A 284 -17.81 -2.11 9.57
C PHE A 284 -18.80 -1.65 8.49
N GLN A 285 -20.04 -2.16 8.56
CA GLN A 285 -21.05 -2.09 7.49
C GLN A 285 -21.42 -0.67 7.04
N ASP A 286 -21.19 0.32 7.91
CA ASP A 286 -21.33 1.73 7.60
C ASP A 286 -19.92 2.33 7.51
N HIS A 287 -19.69 3.20 6.51
CA HIS A 287 -18.56 4.11 6.60
C HIS A 287 -18.73 4.82 7.95
N PRO A 288 -17.82 4.62 8.90
CA PRO A 288 -18.03 5.11 10.26
C PRO A 288 -18.24 6.61 10.13
N GLU A 289 -19.37 7.12 10.62
CA GLU A 289 -19.62 8.57 10.60
C GLU A 289 -18.40 9.26 11.23
N GLY A 290 -17.63 10.00 10.43
CA GLY A 290 -16.36 10.59 10.86
C GLY A 290 -15.09 9.75 10.64
N PHE A 291 -15.06 8.79 9.71
CA PHE A 291 -13.81 8.16 9.26
C PHE A 291 -12.84 9.23 8.74
N LYS A 292 -11.71 9.39 9.44
CA LYS A 292 -10.63 10.31 9.09
C LYS A 292 -9.32 9.56 9.03
N TYR A 293 -8.46 10.01 8.12
CA TYR A 293 -7.10 9.52 8.04
C TYR A 293 -6.25 10.19 9.12
N VAL A 294 -5.76 9.39 10.06
CA VAL A 294 -4.91 9.79 11.19
C VAL A 294 -3.48 9.26 11.01
N TYR A 295 -3.31 8.07 10.44
CA TYR A 295 -2.00 7.43 10.30
C TYR A 295 -1.39 7.63 8.92
N TRP A 296 -2.19 7.45 7.86
CA TRP A 296 -1.69 7.45 6.48
C TRP A 296 -2.04 8.70 5.69
N GLY A 297 -2.78 9.63 6.31
CA GLY A 297 -3.24 10.85 5.67
C GLY A 297 -2.12 11.64 5.04
N GLU A 298 -1.08 11.97 5.81
CA GLU A 298 0.03 12.79 5.32
C GLU A 298 0.74 12.14 4.12
N ARG A 299 0.91 10.81 4.11
CA ARG A 299 1.51 10.10 2.97
C ARG A 299 0.62 10.15 1.73
N LEU A 300 -0.70 10.10 1.90
CA LEU A 300 -1.66 10.28 0.80
C LEU A 300 -1.67 11.73 0.29
N ALA A 301 -1.60 12.71 1.19
CA ALA A 301 -1.53 14.12 0.84
C ALA A 301 -0.28 14.42 0.01
N LEU A 302 0.89 13.93 0.43
CA LEU A 302 2.13 14.05 -0.35
C LEU A 302 2.01 13.43 -1.74
N LEU A 303 1.38 12.25 -1.87
CA LEU A 303 1.14 11.62 -3.18
C LEU A 303 0.18 12.47 -4.04
N HIS A 304 -0.85 13.05 -3.43
CA HIS A 304 -1.83 13.89 -4.13
C HIS A 304 -1.18 15.17 -4.64
N GLU A 305 -0.43 15.87 -3.79
CA GLU A 305 0.37 17.04 -4.16
C GLU A 305 1.32 16.73 -5.32
N MET A 306 1.96 15.56 -5.32
CA MET A 306 2.83 15.13 -6.43
C MET A 306 2.06 14.90 -7.73
N VAL A 307 0.83 14.38 -7.66
CA VAL A 307 -0.03 14.23 -8.85
C VAL A 307 -0.46 15.58 -9.39
N MET A 308 -0.78 16.54 -8.51
CA MET A 308 -1.27 17.87 -8.89
C MET A 308 -0.15 18.81 -9.36
N SER A 309 1.05 18.70 -8.81
CA SER A 309 2.20 19.53 -9.17
C SER A 309 2.87 19.14 -10.50
N ARG A 310 2.57 17.97 -11.08
CA ARG A 310 3.18 17.58 -12.37
C ARG A 310 2.52 18.30 -13.54
N PRO A 311 3.28 19.04 -14.38
CA PRO A 311 2.74 19.65 -15.58
C PRO A 311 2.28 18.58 -16.60
N PRO A 312 1.29 18.89 -17.45
CA PRO A 312 0.67 17.92 -18.36
C PRO A 312 1.72 17.23 -19.25
N ARG A 313 1.72 15.89 -19.27
CA ARG A 313 2.74 15.12 -20.04
C ARG A 313 2.53 15.19 -21.54
N ASN A 314 1.31 15.35 -22.02
CA ASN A 314 1.01 15.28 -23.44
C ASN A 314 1.60 16.51 -24.15
N LYS A 315 2.35 16.29 -25.25
CA LYS A 315 2.83 17.40 -26.10
C LYS A 315 1.66 18.26 -26.60
N LEU A 316 0.52 17.63 -26.88
CA LEU A 316 -0.72 18.30 -27.29
C LEU A 316 -1.34 19.12 -26.15
N GLU A 317 -1.32 18.61 -24.93
CA GLU A 317 -1.90 19.28 -23.76
C GLU A 317 -0.98 20.39 -23.26
N ARG A 318 0.35 20.21 -23.27
CA ARG A 318 1.33 21.31 -23.11
C ARG A 318 1.21 22.36 -24.19
N TRP A 319 0.91 21.96 -25.43
CA TRP A 319 0.67 22.87 -26.53
C TRP A 319 -0.64 23.65 -26.32
N LEU A 320 -1.74 22.97 -25.99
CA LEU A 320 -3.04 23.57 -25.65
C LEU A 320 -2.95 24.53 -24.46
N HIS A 321 -2.28 24.12 -23.38
CA HIS A 321 -2.14 24.92 -22.17
C HIS A 321 -1.21 26.13 -22.36
N ARG A 322 -0.16 26.00 -23.20
CA ARG A 322 0.68 27.14 -23.60
C ARG A 322 -0.06 28.11 -24.52
N GLN A 323 -1.20 27.69 -25.08
CA GLN A 323 -1.95 28.43 -26.09
C GLN A 323 -3.29 28.99 -25.60
N SER A 324 -3.72 28.61 -24.40
CA SER A 324 -4.95 29.08 -23.76
C SER A 324 -4.79 30.32 -22.88
N ASN A 325 -3.59 30.92 -22.81
CA ASN A 325 -3.40 32.20 -22.12
C ASN A 325 -3.67 33.35 -23.10
N GLU A 326 -4.88 33.93 -23.02
CA GLU A 326 -5.44 35.24 -23.43
C GLU A 326 -4.93 36.04 -24.67
N GLY A 327 -3.89 35.62 -25.38
CA GLY A 327 -3.30 36.39 -26.49
C GLY A 327 -3.62 35.92 -27.91
N ASN A 328 -4.53 34.96 -28.13
CA ASN A 328 -4.52 34.18 -29.38
C ASN A 328 -5.78 34.21 -30.26
N ALA A 329 -6.48 35.36 -30.31
CA ALA A 329 -7.46 35.64 -31.37
C ALA A 329 -6.84 35.50 -32.77
N LEU A 330 -5.56 35.86 -32.92
CA LEU A 330 -4.82 35.77 -34.18
C LEU A 330 -4.60 34.32 -34.64
N PHE A 331 -4.36 33.37 -33.74
CA PHE A 331 -4.23 31.98 -34.12
C PHE A 331 -5.56 31.34 -34.50
N ILE A 332 -6.64 31.67 -33.78
CA ILE A 332 -8.00 31.23 -34.17
C ILE A 332 -8.33 31.77 -35.57
N ALA A 333 -8.03 33.03 -35.83
CA ALA A 333 -8.19 33.63 -37.16
C ALA A 333 -7.32 32.93 -38.22
N LEU A 334 -6.07 32.58 -37.90
CA LEU A 334 -5.15 31.91 -38.83
C LEU A 334 -5.58 30.47 -39.15
N VAL A 335 -6.08 29.73 -38.16
CA VAL A 335 -6.66 28.39 -38.37
C VAL A 335 -7.97 28.47 -39.14
N ALA A 336 -8.85 29.41 -38.81
CA ALA A 336 -10.09 29.63 -39.55
C ALA A 336 -9.82 30.02 -41.02
N LEU A 337 -8.79 30.85 -41.27
CA LEU A 337 -8.35 31.20 -42.61
C LEU A 337 -7.81 29.99 -43.37
N LEU A 338 -6.98 29.16 -42.73
CA LEU A 338 -6.45 27.93 -43.34
C LEU A 338 -7.58 26.96 -43.73
N ILE A 339 -8.56 26.77 -42.83
CA ILE A 339 -9.75 25.94 -43.11
C ILE A 339 -10.56 26.54 -44.26
N SER A 340 -10.76 27.86 -44.28
CA SER A 340 -11.49 28.56 -45.36
C SER A 340 -10.82 28.38 -46.72
N ILE A 341 -9.48 28.47 -46.78
CA ILE A 341 -8.71 28.22 -48.01
C ILE A 341 -8.90 26.78 -48.49
N LEU A 342 -8.81 25.79 -47.58
CA LEU A 342 -9.00 24.38 -47.93
C LEU A 342 -10.41 24.11 -48.45
N VAL A 343 -11.44 24.64 -47.78
CA VAL A 343 -12.83 24.55 -48.22
C VAL A 343 -13.02 25.22 -49.58
N GLY A 344 -12.37 26.36 -49.81
CA GLY A 344 -12.37 27.06 -51.11
C GLY A 344 -11.79 26.21 -52.23
N ILE A 345 -10.63 25.58 -52.01
CA ILE A 345 -9.99 24.67 -52.98
C ILE A 345 -10.90 23.48 -53.29
N ILE A 346 -11.49 22.86 -52.26
CA ILE A 346 -12.41 21.74 -52.42
C ILE A 346 -13.65 22.17 -53.23
N SER A 347 -14.20 23.34 -52.94
CA SER A 347 -15.38 23.88 -53.63
C SER A 347 -15.10 24.16 -55.10
N ILE A 348 -13.93 24.72 -55.43
CA ILE A 348 -13.50 24.92 -56.83
C ILE A 348 -13.35 23.58 -57.55
N GLY A 349 -12.78 22.58 -56.89
CA GLY A 349 -12.68 21.22 -57.44
C GLY A 349 -14.05 20.61 -57.74
N LEU A 350 -15.00 20.73 -56.80
CA LEU A 350 -16.38 20.28 -56.99
C LEU A 350 -17.08 21.03 -58.13
N ALA A 351 -16.90 22.34 -58.24
CA ALA A 351 -17.46 23.15 -59.33
C ALA A 351 -16.90 22.74 -60.70
N ALA A 352 -15.59 22.48 -60.80
CA ALA A 352 -14.96 22.00 -62.03
C ALA A 352 -15.52 20.63 -62.45
N VAL A 353 -15.72 19.72 -61.48
CA VAL A 353 -16.35 18.40 -61.73
C VAL A 353 -17.80 18.57 -62.17
N GLN A 354 -18.57 19.46 -61.55
CA GLN A 354 -19.96 19.73 -61.94
C GLN A 354 -20.06 20.31 -63.36
N ILE A 355 -19.20 21.27 -63.70
CA ILE A 355 -19.12 21.84 -65.06
C ILE A 355 -18.74 20.76 -66.07
N TRP A 356 -17.79 19.88 -65.73
CA TRP A 356 -17.41 18.76 -66.57
C TRP A 356 -18.58 17.79 -66.81
N ILE A 357 -19.30 17.42 -65.75
CA ILE A 357 -20.48 16.55 -65.84
C ILE A 357 -21.57 17.20 -66.70
N ALA A 358 -21.84 18.49 -66.51
CA ALA A 358 -22.84 19.22 -67.29
C ALA A 358 -22.44 19.32 -68.78
N TRP A 359 -21.16 19.56 -69.07
CA TRP A 359 -20.64 19.57 -70.44
C TRP A 359 -20.74 18.19 -71.09
N MET A 360 -20.38 17.13 -70.37
CA MET A 360 -20.54 15.75 -70.83
C MET A 360 -22.01 15.40 -71.07
N ALA A 361 -22.92 15.81 -70.19
CA ALA A 361 -24.36 15.58 -70.33
C ALA A 361 -24.96 16.37 -71.52
N TRP A 362 -24.44 17.57 -71.82
CA TRP A 362 -24.85 18.33 -73.01
C TRP A 362 -24.31 17.72 -74.31
N LYS A 363 -23.09 17.20 -74.29
CA LYS A 363 -22.43 16.61 -75.48
C LYS A 363 -22.90 15.18 -75.77
N HIS A 364 -23.30 14.45 -74.72
CA HIS A 364 -23.85 13.10 -74.78
C HIS A 364 -25.17 13.05 -74.01
N PRO A 365 -26.24 13.71 -74.51
CA PRO A 365 -27.55 13.59 -73.90
C PRO A 365 -27.95 12.11 -73.96
N ALA A 366 -28.36 11.55 -72.82
CA ALA A 366 -28.82 10.17 -72.79
C ALA A 366 -29.96 10.02 -73.81
N PRO A 367 -29.94 8.99 -74.68
CA PRO A 367 -31.10 8.69 -75.52
C PRO A 367 -32.28 8.44 -74.58
N GLY A 368 -33.31 9.28 -74.68
CA GLY A 368 -34.45 9.26 -73.78
C GLY A 368 -35.05 7.86 -73.72
N SER A 369 -35.30 7.36 -72.51
CA SER A 369 -36.29 6.30 -72.32
C SER A 369 -37.64 6.84 -72.81
N PRO A 370 -38.30 6.17 -73.76
CA PRO A 370 -39.69 6.45 -74.03
C PRO A 370 -40.51 6.02 -72.80
N GLY A 371 -41.53 6.83 -72.46
CA GLY A 371 -42.56 6.43 -71.51
C GLY A 371 -43.41 5.27 -72.03
#